data_AF-A0A950SNS7-F1
#
_entry.id   AF-A0A950SNS7-F1
#
_cell.length_a   1.000
_cell.length_b   1.000
_cell.length_c   1.000
_cell.angle_alpha   90.00
_cell.angle_beta   90.00
_cell.angle_gamma   90.00
#
_symmetry.space_group_name_H-M   'P 1'
#
loop_
_entity.id
_entity.type
_entity.pdbx_description
1 polymer ?
#
loop_
_entity_poly.entity_id
_entity_poly.type
_entity_poly.pdbx_seq_one_letter_code
_entity_poly.pdbx_strand_id
1 'polypeptide(L)'
;MEALIVVDVQNDFCPGGALAVPHGDEVVETVNQLARRIPFVVATRDWHPADHRSFAEYGGPWPVHCVRDTDGAQLHPGLDTDRFDRVIEKGQSNDTDGYSGFERTGLERLLRDHDVERVRVAGLALDYCVKATALDARRAGFDVVVHRGATRAVEVRPGDGERAVEELRRAGVQIEE
;
A
#
# COMPACT_ATOMS: atom_id res chain seq x y z
N MET A 1 14.68 1.64 15.15
CA MET A 1 15.07 1.54 13.71
C MET A 1 13.96 2.11 12.80
N GLU A 2 14.24 2.45 11.54
CA GLU A 2 13.24 2.90 10.57
C GLU A 2 13.05 1.90 9.41
N ALA A 3 11.81 1.74 8.95
CA ALA A 3 11.46 0.92 7.78
C ALA A 3 10.61 1.69 6.77
N LEU A 4 10.69 1.32 5.49
CA LEU A 4 9.81 1.78 4.42
C LEU A 4 8.79 0.69 4.11
N ILE A 5 7.51 1.06 4.08
CA ILE A 5 6.43 0.22 3.59
C ILE A 5 6.00 0.76 2.23
N VAL A 6 6.31 0.01 1.17
CA VAL A 6 5.89 0.30 -0.20
C VAL A 6 4.58 -0.41 -0.48
N VAL A 7 3.47 0.33 -0.48
CA VAL A 7 2.14 -0.23 -0.56
C VAL A 7 1.71 -0.37 -2.02
N ASP A 8 1.50 -1.60 -2.47
CA ASP A 8 0.72 -1.97 -3.66
C ASP A 8 1.02 -1.18 -4.95
N VAL A 9 2.29 -0.90 -5.23
CA VAL A 9 2.67 -0.34 -6.54
C VAL A 9 2.68 -1.47 -7.56
N GLN A 10 1.50 -1.93 -7.94
CA GLN A 10 1.27 -3.06 -8.86
C GLN A 10 0.73 -2.59 -10.21
N ASN A 11 0.88 -3.43 -11.23
CA ASN A 11 0.44 -3.12 -12.60
C ASN A 11 -1.03 -2.74 -12.67
N ASP A 12 -1.92 -3.46 -11.97
CA ASP A 12 -3.35 -3.17 -12.00
C ASP A 12 -3.72 -1.82 -11.40
N PHE A 13 -2.89 -1.26 -10.53
CA PHE A 13 -3.08 0.05 -9.92
C PHE A 13 -2.39 1.19 -10.67
N CYS A 14 -1.60 0.88 -11.70
CA CYS A 14 -0.95 1.87 -12.57
C CYS A 14 -1.75 2.08 -13.87
N PRO A 15 -1.48 3.16 -14.64
CA PRO A 15 -2.19 3.41 -15.91
C PRO A 15 -2.15 2.22 -16.87
N GLY A 16 -3.33 1.85 -17.37
CA GLY A 16 -3.53 0.66 -18.22
C GLY A 16 -3.91 -0.61 -17.45
N GLY A 17 -3.80 -0.61 -16.12
CA GLY A 17 -4.25 -1.67 -15.23
C GLY A 17 -5.76 -1.74 -15.01
N ALA A 18 -6.24 -2.85 -14.45
CA ALA A 18 -7.67 -3.10 -14.24
C ALA A 18 -8.35 -2.15 -13.22
N LEU A 19 -7.60 -1.62 -12.26
CA LEU A 19 -8.05 -0.67 -11.24
C LEU A 19 -7.08 0.52 -11.17
N ALA A 20 -6.75 1.09 -12.32
CA ALA A 20 -5.73 2.13 -12.44
C ALA A 20 -6.03 3.36 -11.55
N VAL A 21 -5.10 3.67 -10.66
CA VAL A 21 -5.08 4.92 -9.91
C VAL A 21 -4.58 6.03 -10.84
N PRO A 22 -5.25 7.20 -10.92
CA PRO A 22 -4.79 8.30 -11.74
C PRO A 22 -3.34 8.67 -11.43
N HIS A 23 -2.48 8.66 -12.46
CA HIS A 23 -1.04 8.94 -12.34
C HIS A 23 -0.30 8.03 -11.34
N GLY A 24 -0.81 6.81 -11.10
CA GLY A 24 -0.29 5.91 -10.07
C GLY A 24 1.16 5.49 -10.28
N ASP A 25 1.63 5.42 -11.52
CA ASP A 25 3.01 5.11 -11.89
C ASP A 25 4.02 6.23 -11.57
N GLU A 26 3.57 7.48 -11.45
CA GLU A 26 4.46 8.62 -11.11
C GLU A 26 5.08 8.50 -9.70
N VAL A 27 4.55 7.63 -8.84
CA VAL A 27 5.13 7.39 -7.50
C VAL A 27 6.43 6.59 -7.55
N VAL A 28 6.68 5.84 -8.63
CA VAL A 28 7.75 4.84 -8.74
C VAL A 28 9.13 5.46 -8.51
N GLU A 29 9.41 6.60 -9.11
CA GLU A 29 10.72 7.25 -8.97
C GLU A 29 10.98 7.64 -7.51
N THR A 30 10.04 8.31 -6.86
CA THR A 30 10.16 8.75 -5.47
C THR A 30 10.26 7.55 -4.52
N VAL A 31 9.47 6.50 -4.75
CA VAL A 31 9.56 5.23 -3.99
C VAL A 31 10.97 4.63 -4.09
N ASN A 32 11.54 4.55 -5.29
CA ASN A 32 12.90 4.04 -5.48
C ASN A 32 13.95 4.90 -4.77
N GLN A 33 13.80 6.22 -4.77
CA GLN A 33 14.69 7.12 -4.03
C GLN A 33 14.61 6.89 -2.51
N LEU A 34 13.41 6.67 -1.97
CA LEU A 34 13.21 6.34 -0.55
C LEU A 34 13.83 4.98 -0.21
N ALA A 35 13.60 3.95 -1.03
CA ALA A 35 14.11 2.59 -0.83
C ALA A 35 15.65 2.49 -0.84
N ARG A 36 16.34 3.45 -1.46
CA ARG A 36 17.81 3.56 -1.43
C ARG A 36 18.35 4.16 -0.12
N ARG A 37 17.54 4.95 0.59
CA ARG A 37 17.95 5.71 1.78
C ARG A 37 17.57 5.02 3.08
N ILE A 38 16.50 4.22 3.05
CA ILE A 38 15.94 3.56 4.23
C ILE A 38 16.48 2.12 4.27
N PRO A 39 16.99 1.64 5.43
CA PRO A 39 17.74 0.40 5.50
C PRO A 39 16.89 -0.87 5.46
N PHE A 40 15.60 -0.79 5.84
CA PHE A 40 14.69 -1.94 5.82
C PHE A 40 13.46 -1.59 4.99
N VAL A 41 13.22 -2.32 3.90
CA VAL A 41 12.15 -2.03 2.95
C VAL A 41 11.25 -3.25 2.80
N VAL A 42 9.97 -3.06 3.09
CA VAL A 42 8.94 -4.07 2.92
C VAL A 42 7.94 -3.57 1.89
N ALA A 43 7.68 -4.35 0.85
CA ALA A 43 6.58 -4.08 -0.07
C ALA A 43 5.35 -4.88 0.31
N THR A 44 4.17 -4.35 0.01
CA THR A 44 2.93 -5.13 -0.01
C THR A 44 2.43 -5.29 -1.43
N ARG A 45 1.63 -6.34 -1.65
CA ARG A 45 0.85 -6.53 -2.86
C ARG A 45 -0.52 -7.11 -2.54
N ASP A 46 -1.56 -6.60 -3.16
CA ASP A 46 -2.84 -7.31 -3.25
C ASP A 46 -2.65 -8.60 -4.05
N TRP A 47 -3.20 -9.69 -3.52
CA TRP A 47 -2.97 -11.03 -4.03
C TRP A 47 -4.24 -11.88 -3.91
N HIS A 48 -5.24 -11.48 -4.67
CA HIS A 48 -6.61 -11.98 -4.53
C HIS A 48 -6.82 -13.32 -5.24
N PRO A 49 -7.69 -14.21 -4.70
CA PRO A 49 -8.27 -15.27 -5.52
C PRO A 49 -9.17 -14.68 -6.61
N ALA A 50 -9.40 -15.40 -7.70
CA ALA A 50 -10.22 -14.91 -8.82
C ALA A 50 -11.69 -14.67 -8.44
N ASP A 51 -12.16 -15.31 -7.37
CA ASP A 51 -13.50 -15.18 -6.80
C ASP A 51 -13.54 -14.29 -5.56
N HIS A 52 -12.67 -13.28 -5.49
CA HIS A 52 -12.56 -12.45 -4.30
C HIS A 52 -13.84 -11.62 -4.05
N ARG A 53 -14.29 -11.57 -2.80
CA ARG A 53 -15.54 -10.88 -2.42
C ARG A 53 -15.54 -9.37 -2.68
N SER A 54 -14.35 -8.78 -2.81
CA SER A 54 -14.21 -7.35 -3.09
C SER A 54 -14.52 -7.01 -4.55
N PHE A 55 -14.59 -8.00 -5.44
CA PHE A 55 -14.92 -7.78 -6.84
C PHE A 55 -16.44 -7.65 -7.05
N ALA A 56 -16.84 -6.81 -8.00
CA ALA A 56 -18.23 -6.46 -8.29
C ALA A 56 -19.08 -7.67 -8.70
N GLU A 57 -18.47 -8.66 -9.35
CA GLU A 57 -19.13 -9.93 -9.67
C GLU A 57 -19.60 -10.69 -8.43
N TYR A 58 -18.90 -10.51 -7.30
CA TYR A 58 -19.20 -11.13 -6.01
C TYR A 58 -19.81 -10.14 -5.00
N GLY A 59 -20.29 -8.99 -5.47
CA GLY A 59 -21.00 -7.99 -4.66
C GLY A 59 -20.12 -6.92 -4.01
N GLY A 60 -18.82 -6.90 -4.30
CA GLY A 60 -17.90 -5.88 -3.82
C GLY A 60 -17.88 -4.61 -4.69
N PRO A 61 -17.10 -3.59 -4.31
CA PRO A 61 -17.09 -2.31 -5.01
C PRO A 61 -16.12 -2.24 -6.20
N TRP A 62 -15.24 -3.22 -6.38
CA TRP A 62 -14.10 -3.12 -7.30
C TRP A 62 -14.26 -3.96 -8.56
N PRO A 63 -13.65 -3.57 -9.69
CA PRO A 63 -13.43 -4.51 -10.79
C PRO A 63 -12.53 -5.67 -10.32
N VAL A 64 -12.46 -6.75 -11.10
CA VAL A 64 -11.45 -7.79 -10.88
C VAL A 64 -10.07 -7.17 -11.07
N HIS A 65 -9.20 -7.29 -10.07
CA HIS A 65 -7.85 -6.72 -10.06
C HIS A 65 -6.94 -7.57 -9.15
N CYS A 66 -5.62 -7.46 -9.37
CA CYS A 66 -4.59 -8.08 -8.54
C CYS A 66 -4.85 -9.56 -8.25
N VAL A 67 -5.42 -10.29 -9.22
CA VAL A 67 -5.65 -11.73 -9.11
C VAL A 67 -4.30 -12.42 -9.08
N ARG A 68 -4.09 -13.27 -8.08
CA ARG A 68 -2.83 -14.00 -7.88
C ARG A 68 -2.34 -14.67 -9.17
N ASP A 69 -1.03 -14.68 -9.34
CA ASP A 69 -0.33 -15.30 -10.46
C ASP A 69 -0.65 -14.68 -11.84
N THR A 70 -1.23 -13.48 -11.89
CA THR A 70 -1.44 -12.71 -13.12
C THR A 70 -0.43 -11.57 -13.26
N ASP A 71 -0.31 -11.02 -14.48
CA ASP A 71 0.51 -9.84 -14.75
C ASP A 71 0.02 -8.61 -13.98
N GLY A 72 -1.30 -8.45 -13.85
CA GLY A 72 -1.91 -7.33 -13.12
C GLY A 72 -1.50 -7.27 -11.64
N ALA A 73 -1.30 -8.44 -11.02
CA ALA A 73 -0.88 -8.56 -9.64
C ALA A 73 0.64 -8.41 -9.41
N GLN A 74 1.46 -8.34 -10.47
CA GLN A 74 2.89 -8.11 -10.30
C GLN A 74 3.17 -6.68 -9.85
N LEU A 75 4.25 -6.50 -9.08
CA LEU A 75 4.78 -5.18 -8.78
C LEU A 75 5.19 -4.48 -10.07
N HIS A 76 5.01 -3.16 -10.12
CA HIS A 76 5.30 -2.36 -11.30
C HIS A 76 6.78 -2.52 -11.71
N PRO A 77 7.09 -2.77 -12.99
CA PRO A 77 8.44 -3.12 -13.44
C PRO A 77 9.48 -2.00 -13.28
N GLY A 78 9.03 -0.76 -13.04
CA GLY A 78 9.90 0.36 -12.74
C GLY A 78 10.41 0.40 -11.29
N LEU A 79 9.87 -0.42 -10.39
CA LEU A 79 10.36 -0.50 -9.01
C LEU A 79 11.73 -1.18 -8.94
N ASP A 80 12.60 -0.65 -8.09
CA ASP A 80 13.91 -1.22 -7.76
C ASP A 80 13.74 -2.35 -6.73
N THR A 81 13.18 -3.49 -7.17
CA THR A 81 12.76 -4.59 -6.28
C THR A 81 13.92 -5.26 -5.54
N ASP A 82 15.16 -5.12 -6.04
CA ASP A 82 16.37 -5.60 -5.36
C ASP A 82 16.60 -4.90 -4.01
N ARG A 83 15.95 -3.76 -3.79
CA ARG A 83 15.95 -3.04 -2.51
C ARG A 83 14.95 -3.59 -1.51
N PHE A 84 14.04 -4.47 -1.91
CA PHE A 84 12.98 -4.96 -1.02
C PHE A 84 13.48 -6.17 -0.23
N ASP A 85 13.52 -6.04 1.08
CA ASP A 85 13.87 -7.14 1.98
C ASP A 85 12.77 -8.18 2.01
N ARG A 86 11.51 -7.76 1.97
CA ARG A 86 10.34 -8.66 1.98
C ARG A 86 9.22 -8.10 1.12
N VAL A 87 8.45 -9.01 0.52
CA VAL A 87 7.17 -8.72 -0.14
C VAL A 87 6.08 -9.47 0.62
N ILE A 88 5.05 -8.76 1.06
CA ILE A 88 3.93 -9.29 1.81
C ILE A 88 2.68 -9.29 0.93
N GLU A 89 2.04 -10.45 0.85
CA GLU A 89 0.77 -10.62 0.15
C GLU A 89 -0.41 -10.42 1.11
N LYS A 90 -1.35 -9.57 0.72
CA LYS A 90 -2.59 -9.32 1.47
C LYS A 90 -3.84 -9.60 0.62
N GLY A 91 -4.99 -9.72 1.27
CA GLY A 91 -6.26 -10.01 0.59
C GLY A 91 -6.36 -11.42 0.00
N GLN A 92 -5.64 -12.40 0.58
CA GLN A 92 -5.58 -13.78 0.05
C GLN A 92 -6.85 -14.60 0.33
N SER A 93 -7.74 -14.13 1.20
CA SER A 93 -8.95 -14.83 1.62
C SER A 93 -10.18 -13.93 1.59
N ASN A 94 -11.34 -14.52 1.35
CA ASN A 94 -12.63 -13.80 1.22
C ASN A 94 -13.18 -13.21 2.53
N ASP A 95 -12.48 -13.34 3.63
CA ASP A 95 -12.90 -12.81 4.93
C ASP A 95 -12.30 -11.44 5.27
N THR A 96 -11.31 -10.96 4.50
CA THR A 96 -10.74 -9.63 4.62
C THR A 96 -11.02 -8.79 3.36
N ASP A 97 -10.97 -7.46 3.49
CA ASP A 97 -10.99 -6.60 2.29
C ASP A 97 -9.59 -6.49 1.68
N GLY A 98 -8.54 -6.68 2.48
CA GLY A 98 -7.16 -6.68 2.03
C GLY A 98 -6.52 -5.29 1.96
N TYR A 99 -7.14 -4.24 2.52
CA TYR A 99 -6.56 -2.89 2.40
C TYR A 99 -5.28 -2.70 3.22
N SER A 100 -5.29 -3.11 4.49
CA SER A 100 -4.17 -2.85 5.38
C SER A 100 -3.08 -3.90 5.24
N GLY A 101 -1.84 -3.45 5.08
CA GLY A 101 -0.66 -4.31 5.18
C GLY A 101 -0.53 -5.00 6.54
N PHE A 102 -1.28 -4.61 7.57
CA PHE A 102 -1.31 -5.22 8.91
C PHE A 102 -2.45 -6.25 9.08
N GLU A 103 -3.39 -6.34 8.14
CA GLU A 103 -4.56 -7.20 8.26
C GLU A 103 -4.20 -8.67 8.00
N ARG A 104 -3.84 -9.40 9.07
CA ARG A 104 -3.55 -10.85 9.06
C ARG A 104 -2.38 -11.27 8.16
N THR A 105 -1.43 -10.39 7.95
CA THR A 105 -0.25 -10.60 7.09
C THR A 105 1.03 -10.97 7.83
N GLY A 106 1.09 -10.69 9.14
CA GLY A 106 2.31 -10.79 9.95
C GLY A 106 3.26 -9.58 9.83
N LEU A 107 2.90 -8.52 9.09
CA LEU A 107 3.73 -7.32 8.94
C LEU A 107 4.13 -6.69 10.28
N GLU A 108 3.20 -6.58 11.23
CA GLU A 108 3.51 -6.04 12.56
C GLU A 108 4.63 -6.82 13.22
N ARG A 109 4.50 -8.15 13.27
CA ARG A 109 5.51 -9.03 13.86
C ARG A 109 6.85 -8.88 13.15
N LEU A 110 6.86 -8.86 11.81
CA LEU A 110 8.08 -8.66 11.04
C LEU A 110 8.79 -7.35 11.42
N LEU A 111 8.04 -6.25 11.52
CA LEU A 111 8.60 -4.95 11.90
C LEU A 111 9.15 -4.98 13.34
N ARG A 112 8.44 -5.61 14.28
CA ARG A 112 8.88 -5.75 15.68
C ARG A 112 10.12 -6.62 15.81
N ASP A 113 10.19 -7.74 15.08
CA ASP A 113 11.33 -8.66 15.08
C ASP A 113 12.59 -7.99 14.49
N HIS A 114 12.45 -6.86 13.79
CA HIS A 114 13.53 -6.03 13.24
C HIS A 114 13.76 -4.72 14.04
N ASP A 115 13.23 -4.60 15.27
CA ASP A 115 13.39 -3.42 16.14
C ASP A 115 12.97 -2.09 15.47
N VAL A 116 11.97 -2.16 14.58
CA VAL A 116 11.40 -0.98 13.93
C VAL A 116 10.59 -0.18 14.93
N GLU A 117 10.86 1.11 15.01
CA GLU A 117 10.15 2.07 15.86
C GLU A 117 9.36 3.07 15.00
N ARG A 118 9.88 3.36 13.79
CA ARG A 118 9.27 4.27 12.82
C ARG A 118 9.06 3.59 11.48
N VAL A 119 7.89 3.79 10.90
CA VAL A 119 7.57 3.38 9.53
C VAL A 119 7.31 4.59 8.65
N ARG A 120 7.91 4.59 7.47
CA ARG A 120 7.62 5.47 6.36
C ARG A 120 6.72 4.72 5.40
N VAL A 121 5.64 5.34 4.94
CA VAL A 121 4.65 4.70 4.06
C VAL A 121 4.56 5.48 2.76
N ALA A 122 4.65 4.76 1.65
CA ALA A 122 4.54 5.28 0.28
C ALA A 122 3.80 4.24 -0.59
N GLY A 123 3.38 4.63 -1.80
CA GLY A 123 2.71 3.74 -2.74
C GLY A 123 1.23 4.07 -2.96
N LEU A 124 0.42 3.07 -3.24
CA LEU A 124 -0.95 3.21 -3.72
C LEU A 124 -1.94 2.40 -2.86
N ALA A 125 -3.20 2.80 -2.74
CA ALA A 125 -3.72 4.16 -2.96
C ALA A 125 -3.79 4.94 -1.64
N LEU A 126 -3.54 6.25 -1.69
CA LEU A 126 -3.52 7.18 -0.55
C LEU A 126 -4.78 7.06 0.32
N ASP A 127 -5.95 6.98 -0.31
CA ASP A 127 -7.28 6.96 0.30
C ASP A 127 -7.77 5.58 0.75
N TYR A 128 -7.04 4.51 0.40
CA TYR A 128 -7.33 3.12 0.75
C TYR A 128 -6.14 2.46 1.45
N CYS A 129 -5.36 1.65 0.73
CA CYS A 129 -4.33 0.78 1.31
C CYS A 129 -3.25 1.53 2.07
N VAL A 130 -2.78 2.68 1.55
CA VAL A 130 -1.80 3.54 2.24
C VAL A 130 -2.40 4.05 3.55
N LYS A 131 -3.60 4.61 3.51
CA LYS A 131 -4.29 5.11 4.71
C LYS A 131 -4.51 4.00 5.73
N ALA A 132 -5.07 2.87 5.32
CA ALA A 132 -5.37 1.75 6.21
C ALA A 132 -4.09 1.23 6.88
N THR A 133 -3.03 1.02 6.10
CA THR A 133 -1.72 0.58 6.58
C THR A 133 -1.11 1.58 7.56
N ALA A 134 -1.14 2.87 7.25
CA ALA A 134 -0.60 3.92 8.12
C ALA A 134 -1.39 4.06 9.44
N LEU A 135 -2.72 3.97 9.38
CA LEU A 135 -3.57 4.00 10.57
C LEU A 135 -3.33 2.77 11.47
N ASP A 136 -3.20 1.57 10.89
CA ASP A 136 -2.92 0.37 11.67
C ASP A 136 -1.51 0.35 12.24
N ALA A 137 -0.50 0.81 11.50
CA ALA A 137 0.84 1.02 12.04
C ALA A 137 0.80 1.99 13.24
N ARG A 138 0.00 3.06 13.15
CA ARG A 138 -0.13 4.01 14.25
C ARG A 138 -0.84 3.40 15.46
N ARG A 139 -1.91 2.62 15.25
CA ARG A 139 -2.61 1.86 16.31
C ARG A 139 -1.72 0.82 16.97
N ALA A 140 -0.86 0.18 16.19
CA ALA A 140 0.15 -0.77 16.68
C ALA A 140 1.30 -0.07 17.44
N GLY A 141 1.35 1.27 17.46
CA GLY A 141 2.27 2.05 18.28
C GLY A 141 3.58 2.44 17.59
N PHE A 142 3.69 2.30 16.27
CA PHE A 142 4.83 2.82 15.51
C PHE A 142 4.72 4.33 15.30
N ASP A 143 5.84 5.05 15.27
CA ASP A 143 5.88 6.37 14.65
C ASP A 143 5.60 6.22 13.15
N VAL A 144 4.68 7.01 12.59
CA VAL A 144 4.27 6.86 11.19
C VAL A 144 4.45 8.16 10.44
N VAL A 145 5.13 8.07 9.29
CA VAL A 145 5.24 9.13 8.29
C VAL A 145 4.67 8.63 6.97
N VAL A 146 3.75 9.36 6.36
CA VAL A 146 3.27 9.11 4.99
C VAL A 146 3.91 10.14 4.06
N HIS A 147 4.56 9.67 3.00
CA HIS A 147 5.18 10.50 1.97
C HIS A 147 4.16 10.85 0.88
N ARG A 148 3.50 12.00 1.00
CA ARG A 148 2.41 12.40 0.11
C ARG A 148 2.84 12.47 -1.36
N GLY A 149 4.01 13.04 -1.65
CA GLY A 149 4.59 13.06 -3.00
C GLY A 149 4.84 11.67 -3.61
N ALA A 150 4.93 10.63 -2.78
CA ALA A 150 5.10 9.23 -3.17
C ALA A 150 3.79 8.43 -3.08
N THR A 151 2.63 9.11 -3.16
CA THR A 151 1.31 8.47 -3.15
C THR A 151 0.38 9.07 -4.21
N ARG A 152 -0.66 8.33 -4.59
CA ARG A 152 -1.82 8.82 -5.38
C ARG A 152 -3.10 8.22 -4.81
N ALA A 153 -4.21 8.96 -4.89
CA ALA A 153 -5.53 8.51 -4.44
C ALA A 153 -6.34 7.95 -5.62
N VAL A 154 -7.21 6.97 -5.34
CA VAL A 154 -8.17 6.45 -6.34
C VAL A 154 -9.15 7.55 -6.74
N GLU A 155 -9.55 8.41 -5.79
CA GLU A 155 -10.49 9.51 -6.01
C GLU A 155 -11.85 9.02 -6.54
N VAL A 156 -12.37 7.92 -5.97
CA VAL A 156 -13.72 7.41 -6.27
C VAL A 156 -14.77 8.51 -6.11
N ARG A 157 -14.60 9.36 -5.09
CA ARG A 157 -15.30 10.65 -4.96
C ARG A 157 -14.28 11.77 -4.87
N PRO A 158 -14.49 12.89 -5.59
CA PRO A 158 -13.60 14.04 -5.52
C PRO A 158 -13.25 14.47 -4.08
N GLY A 159 -11.95 14.62 -3.83
CA GLY A 159 -11.37 14.98 -2.55
C GLY A 159 -11.18 13.81 -1.57
N ASP A 160 -11.27 12.55 -2.01
CA ASP A 160 -11.02 11.40 -1.13
C ASP A 160 -9.57 11.39 -0.63
N GLY A 161 -8.60 11.78 -1.46
CA GLY A 161 -7.20 11.92 -1.07
C GLY A 161 -6.99 12.96 0.03
N GLU A 162 -7.61 14.15 -0.10
CA GLU A 162 -7.51 15.19 0.92
C GLU A 162 -8.17 14.78 2.24
N ARG A 163 -9.33 14.11 2.17
CA ARG A 163 -10.00 13.55 3.35
C ARG A 163 -9.12 12.50 4.03
N ALA A 164 -8.46 11.65 3.26
CA ALA A 164 -7.52 10.66 3.78
C ALA A 164 -6.34 11.30 4.50
N VAL A 165 -5.74 12.35 3.93
CA VAL A 165 -4.66 13.11 4.56
C VAL A 165 -5.12 13.75 5.87
N GLU A 166 -6.32 14.33 5.91
CA GLU A 166 -6.86 14.91 7.14
C GLU A 166 -7.11 13.85 8.23
N GLU A 167 -7.66 12.70 7.85
CA GLU A 167 -7.87 11.56 8.76
C GLU A 167 -6.55 11.06 9.35
N LEU A 168 -5.52 10.90 8.51
CA LEU A 168 -4.17 10.52 8.93
C LEU A 168 -3.57 11.51 9.92
N ARG A 169 -3.65 12.82 9.63
CA ARG A 169 -3.18 13.87 10.56
C ARG A 169 -3.89 13.82 11.89
N ARG A 170 -5.23 13.64 11.90
CA ARG A 170 -6.02 13.52 13.13
C ARG A 170 -5.64 12.29 13.95
N ALA A 171 -5.20 11.21 13.31
CA ALA A 171 -4.70 10.02 13.98
C ALA A 171 -3.25 10.15 14.50
N GLY A 172 -2.59 11.29 14.28
CA GLY A 172 -1.20 11.53 14.68
C GLY A 172 -0.16 10.98 13.71
N VAL A 173 -0.55 10.66 12.47
CA VAL A 173 0.38 10.33 11.39
C VAL A 173 0.99 11.62 10.84
N GLN A 174 2.32 11.64 10.68
CA GLN A 174 3.02 12.75 10.05
C GLN A 174 2.87 12.67 8.53
N ILE A 175 2.61 13.80 7.88
CA ILE A 175 2.53 13.89 6.43
C ILE A 175 3.73 14.69 5.95
N GLU A 176 4.58 14.04 5.16
CA GLU A 176 5.73 14.67 4.50
C GLU A 176 5.37 14.89 3.03
N GLU A 177 5.57 16.10 2.52
CA GLU A 177 5.18 16.51 1.16
C GLU A 177 6.18 16.02 0.11
#